data_AF-A0A377B9X6-F1
#
_entry.id   AF-A0A377B9X6-F1
#
_cell.length_a   1.000
_cell.length_b   1.000
_cell.length_c   1.000
_cell.angle_alpha   90.00
_cell.angle_beta   90.00
_cell.angle_gamma   90.00
#
_symmetry.space_group_name_H-M   'P 1'
#
loop_
_entity.id
_entity.type
_entity.pdbx_description
1 polymer ?
#
loop_
_entity_poly.entity_id
_entity_poly.type
_entity_poly.pdbx_seq_one_letter_code
_entity_poly.pdbx_strand_id
1 'polypeptide(L)' 'MHDATCIGYLINPDGIKTQEMYVEVDVNSGPCYGRTVCDELGVLGKPANTKVGITIDTDWFWGLVEECVRGYIKTH' A
#
# COMPACT_ATOMS: atom_id res chain seq x y z
N MET A 1 -10.42 -4.28 3.92
CA MET A 1 -10.12 -2.90 4.38
C MET A 1 -8.98 -2.38 3.53
N HIS A 2 -9.17 -1.25 2.84
CA HIS A 2 -8.14 -0.66 1.97
C HIS A 2 -7.50 0.52 2.67
N ASP A 3 -8.19 1.65 2.80
CA ASP A 3 -7.62 2.94 3.23
C ASP A 3 -6.87 2.90 4.57
N ALA A 4 -7.31 2.06 5.50
CA ALA A 4 -6.67 1.88 6.80
C ALA A 4 -5.23 1.32 6.70
N THR A 5 -4.88 0.63 5.60
CA THR A 5 -3.50 0.15 5.39
C THR A 5 -2.53 1.31 5.19
N CYS A 6 -2.98 2.47 4.70
CA CYS A 6 -2.15 3.67 4.59
C CYS A 6 -1.73 4.18 5.97
N ILE A 7 -2.66 4.18 6.93
CA ILE A 7 -2.35 4.54 8.32
C ILE A 7 -1.48 3.46 8.97
N GLY A 8 -1.78 2.19 8.73
CA GLY A 8 -0.93 1.08 9.18
C GLY A 8 0.52 1.22 8.72
N TYR A 9 0.76 1.56 7.45
CA TYR A 9 2.11 1.79 6.90
C TYR A 9 2.84 2.94 7.61
N LEU A 10 2.15 4.02 7.94
CA LEU A 10 2.73 5.14 8.68
C LEU A 10 3.05 4.78 10.14
N ILE A 11 2.25 3.91 10.77
CA ILE A 11 2.45 3.47 12.15
C ILE A 11 3.62 2.49 12.24
N ASN A 12 3.66 1.48 11.37
CA ASN A 12 4.75 0.53 11.28
C ASN A 12 4.92 0.04 9.83
N PRO A 13 5.92 0.55 9.08
CA PRO A 13 6.13 0.15 7.68
C PRO A 13 6.59 -1.30 7.53
N ASP A 14 7.19 -1.91 8.57
CA ASP A 14 7.69 -3.30 8.50
C ASP A 14 6.56 -4.33 8.38
N GLY A 15 5.33 -3.96 8.77
CA GLY A 15 4.15 -4.79 8.62
C GLY A 15 3.59 -4.86 7.20
N ILE A 16 4.09 -4.02 6.27
CA ILE A 16 3.68 -4.00 4.86
C ILE A 16 4.92 -4.07 3.99
N LYS A 17 5.09 -5.21 3.29
CA LYS A 17 6.18 -5.35 2.32
C LYS A 17 5.88 -4.49 1.09
N THR A 18 6.81 -3.60 0.78
CA THR A 18 6.79 -2.82 -0.46
C THR A 18 7.89 -3.26 -1.42
N GLN A 19 7.70 -2.98 -2.70
CA GLN A 19 8.73 -3.09 -3.73
C GLN A 19 8.83 -1.76 -4.49
N GLU A 20 10.06 -1.27 -4.64
CA GLU A 20 10.35 -0.08 -5.46
C GLU A 20 10.13 -0.42 -6.94
N MET A 21 9.24 0.32 -7.60
CA MET A 21 8.92 0.13 -9.02
C MET A 21 8.88 1.48 -9.74
N TYR A 22 9.16 1.46 -11.04
CA TYR A 22 8.70 2.53 -11.91
C TYR A 22 7.20 2.33 -12.14
N VAL A 23 6.41 3.34 -11.82
CA VAL A 23 4.95 3.35 -12.01
C VAL A 23 4.54 4.49 -12.94
N GLU A 24 3.70 4.18 -13.91
CA GLU A 24 3.12 5.12 -14.86
C GLU A 24 1.60 4.94 -14.91
N VAL A 25 0.85 6.04 -15.04
CA VAL A 25 -0.62 5.99 -15.16
C VAL A 25 -0.99 6.05 -16.62
N ASP A 26 -1.74 5.07 -17.11
CA ASP A 26 -2.25 5.07 -18.47
C ASP A 26 -3.40 6.09 -18.61
N VAL A 27 -3.17 7.13 -19.42
CA VAL A 27 -4.12 8.20 -19.71
C VAL A 27 -4.76 8.06 -21.10
N ASN A 28 -4.48 6.98 -21.84
CA ASN A 28 -5.08 6.75 -23.14
C ASN A 28 -6.54 6.28 -23.00
N SER A 29 -7.43 6.86 -23.80
CA SER A 29 -8.79 6.36 -23.96
C SER A 29 -8.76 4.93 -24.50
N GLY A 30 -9.39 4.00 -23.81
CA GLY A 30 -9.39 2.59 -24.20
C GLY A 30 -9.55 1.66 -23.00
N PRO A 31 -9.31 0.35 -23.19
CA PRO A 31 -9.57 -0.67 -22.17
C PRO A 31 -8.67 -0.57 -20.94
N CYS A 32 -7.61 0.25 -20.97
CA CYS A 32 -6.65 0.39 -19.88
C CYS A 32 -6.65 1.79 -19.24
N TYR A 33 -7.59 2.67 -19.59
CA TYR A 33 -7.67 4.03 -19.04
C TYR A 33 -7.71 4.01 -17.51
N GLY A 34 -6.76 4.72 -16.86
CA GLY A 34 -6.62 4.81 -15.41
C GLY A 34 -5.80 3.69 -14.76
N ARG A 35 -5.22 2.75 -15.54
CA ARG A 35 -4.37 1.69 -15.00
C ARG A 35 -3.05 2.28 -14.46
N THR A 36 -2.67 1.89 -13.25
CA THR A 36 -1.28 2.02 -12.77
C THR A 36 -0.45 0.88 -13.36
N VAL A 37 0.38 1.18 -14.34
CA VAL A 37 1.33 0.24 -14.94
C VAL A 37 2.58 0.24 -14.06
N CYS A 38 2.80 -0.88 -13.37
CA CYS A 38 3.94 -1.07 -12.48
C CYS A 38 4.98 -1.97 -13.16
N ASP A 39 6.20 -1.47 -13.33
CA ASP A 39 7.31 -2.24 -13.92
C ASP A 39 7.94 -3.18 -12.88
N GLU A 40 7.21 -4.23 -12.51
CA GLU A 40 7.60 -5.19 -11.46
C GLU A 40 8.92 -5.93 -11.77
N LEU A 41 9.20 -6.17 -13.06
CA LEU A 41 10.38 -6.91 -13.52
C LEU A 41 11.54 -5.99 -13.96
N GLY A 42 11.36 -4.67 -13.89
CA GLY A 42 12.38 -3.67 -14.25
C GLY A 42 12.77 -3.67 -15.72
N VAL A 43 11.88 -4.11 -16.62
CA VAL A 43 12.20 -4.29 -18.05
C VAL A 43 12.29 -2.96 -18.82
N LEU A 44 11.79 -1.86 -18.25
CA LEU A 44 11.82 -0.54 -18.88
C LEU A 44 13.13 0.22 -18.62
N GLY A 45 13.96 -0.23 -17.67
CA GLY A 45 15.22 0.41 -17.30
C GLY A 45 15.08 1.83 -16.73
N LYS A 46 13.88 2.23 -16.33
CA LYS A 46 13.61 3.54 -15.72
C LYS A 46 13.85 3.47 -14.20
N PRO A 47 14.33 4.55 -13.55
CA PRO A 47 14.42 4.60 -12.09
C PRO A 47 13.05 4.43 -11.42
N ALA A 48 13.00 3.71 -10.31
CA ALA A 48 11.78 3.59 -9.51
C ALA A 48 11.31 4.97 -9.00
N ASN A 49 9.99 5.16 -8.94
CA ASN A 49 9.37 6.39 -8.45
C ASN A 49 8.32 6.13 -7.35
N THR A 50 8.02 4.87 -7.05
CA THR A 50 6.93 4.47 -6.14
C THR A 50 7.29 3.21 -5.38
N LYS A 51 7.00 3.20 -4.07
CA LYS A 51 6.93 1.98 -3.25
C LYS A 51 5.56 1.34 -3.37
N VAL A 52 5.44 0.25 -4.12
CA VAL A 52 4.18 -0.47 -4.33
C VAL A 52 4.00 -1.51 -3.23
N GLY A 53 2.86 -1.50 -2.53
CA GLY A 53 2.53 -2.50 -1.49
C GLY A 53 2.20 -3.86 -2.10
N ILE A 54 2.85 -4.93 -1.61
CA ILE A 54 2.76 -6.29 -2.16
C ILE A 54 2.08 -7.25 -1.19
N THR A 55 2.51 -7.26 0.07
CA THR A 55 1.92 -8.11 1.12
C THR A 55 1.79 -7.34 2.43
N ILE A 56 0.88 -7.78 3.28
CA ILE A 56 0.64 -7.23 4.60
C ILE A 56 0.61 -8.37 5.63
N ASP A 57 1.21 -8.15 6.80
CA ASP A 57 1.00 -9.01 7.97
C ASP A 57 -0.40 -8.72 8.54
N THR A 58 -1.34 -9.64 8.30
CA THR A 58 -2.72 -9.44 8.72
C THR A 58 -2.92 -9.58 10.22
N ASP A 59 -2.12 -10.40 10.90
CA ASP A 59 -2.27 -10.61 12.34
C ASP A 59 -1.82 -9.36 13.10
N TRP A 60 -0.68 -8.78 12.69
CA TRP A 60 -0.26 -7.46 13.16
C TRP A 60 -1.32 -6.39 12.84
N PHE A 61 -1.79 -6.33 11.59
CA PHE A 61 -2.69 -5.26 11.16
C PHE A 61 -4.02 -5.28 11.94
N TRP A 62 -4.61 -6.46 12.14
CA TRP A 62 -5.86 -6.56 12.90
C TRP A 62 -5.66 -6.32 14.39
N GLY A 63 -4.51 -6.73 14.96
CA GLY A 63 -4.13 -6.37 16.32
C GLY A 63 -4.04 -4.85 16.51
N LEU A 64 -3.44 -4.14 15.54
CA LEU A 64 -3.37 -2.68 15.52
C LEU A 64 -4.77 -2.05 15.43
N VAL A 65 -5.64 -2.54 14.55
CA VAL A 65 -7.02 -2.04 14.43
C VAL A 65 -7.77 -2.21 15.75
N GLU A 66 -7.67 -3.37 16.38
CA GLU A 66 -8.30 -3.63 17.68
C GLU A 66 -7.76 -2.69 18.78
N GLU A 67 -6.44 -2.49 18.84
CA GLU A 67 -5.82 -1.54 19.76
C GLU A 67 -6.41 -0.14 19.61
N CYS A 68 -6.49 0.36 18.37
CA CYS A 68 -7.07 1.67 18.08
C CYS A 68 -8.54 1.75 18.52
N VAL A 69 -9.36 0.74 18.23
CA VAL A 69 -10.77 0.71 18.65
C VAL A 69 -10.90 0.70 20.18
N ARG A 70 -10.10 -0.11 20.88
CA ARG A 70 -10.09 -0.16 22.36
C ARG A 70 -9.66 1.17 23.00
N GLY A 71 -8.85 1.97 22.31
CA GLY A 71 -8.47 3.31 22.76
C GLY A 71 -9.66 4.23 23.05
N TYR A 72 -10.77 4.06 22.32
CA TYR A 72 -12.01 4.84 22.51
C TYR A 72 -12.91 4.32 23.64
N ILE A 73 -12.68 3.09 24.13
CA ILE A 73 -13.43 2.53 25.28
C ILE A 73 -12.84 3.03 26.59
N LYS A 74 -11.51 3.19 26.68
CA LYS A 74 -10.81 3.60 27.92
C LYS A 74 -10.93 5.10 28.25
N THR A 75 -11.48 5.89 27.34
CA THR A 75 -11.55 7.36 27.45
C THR A 75 -12.94 7.86 27.82
N HIS A 76 -13.87 6.98 28.20
CA HIS A 76 -15.19 7.29 28.77
C HIS A 76 -15.36 6.52 30.09
#